data_AF-A0A2E4J4E3-F1
#
_entry.id   AF-A0A2E4J4E3-F1
#
_cell.length_a   1.000
_cell.length_b   1.000
_cell.length_c   1.000
_cell.angle_alpha   90.00
_cell.angle_beta   90.00
_cell.angle_gamma   90.00
#
_symmetry.space_group_name_H-M   'P 1'
#
loop_
_entity.id
_entity.type
_entity.pdbx_description
1 polymer ?
#
loop_
_entity_poly.entity_id
_entity_poly.type
_entity_poly.pdbx_seq_one_letter_code
_entity_poly.pdbx_strand_id
1 'polypeptide(L)'
;MDKPHAFVYFVSIRNTSEHTVTLLGRKWVIEHSDGNQMVIEGDKIVGETPRIPPGEEFAYNSYHVANRDAVARGCFHGVDDLGRKVHVSLPAFEMRIPNE
;
A
#
# COMPACT_ATOMS: atom_id res chain seq x y z
N MET A 1 -24.08 4.78 -17.53
CA MET A 1 -23.52 4.54 -16.18
C MET A 1 -22.08 4.11 -16.38
N ASP A 2 -21.14 4.84 -15.80
CA ASP A 2 -19.73 4.44 -15.82
C ASP A 2 -19.59 3.11 -15.08
N LYS A 3 -19.10 2.08 -15.77
CA LYS A 3 -18.90 0.76 -15.16
C LYS A 3 -17.69 0.85 -14.21
N PRO A 4 -17.77 0.25 -13.02
CA PRO A 4 -16.62 0.17 -12.13
C PRO A 4 -15.54 -0.76 -12.72
N HIS A 5 -14.28 -0.35 -12.65
CA HIS A 5 -13.11 -1.13 -13.03
C HIS A 5 -12.38 -1.59 -11.76
N ALA A 6 -11.93 -2.85 -11.75
CA ALA A 6 -11.10 -3.38 -10.68
C ALA A 6 -9.62 -3.26 -11.05
N PHE A 7 -8.88 -2.48 -10.28
CA PHE A 7 -7.43 -2.32 -10.41
C PHE A 7 -6.75 -3.26 -9.43
N VAL A 8 -6.07 -4.29 -9.95
CA VAL A 8 -5.28 -5.22 -9.14
C VAL A 8 -3.84 -4.70 -9.06
N TYR A 9 -3.29 -4.66 -7.85
CA TYR A 9 -1.91 -4.25 -7.62
C TYR A 9 -1.16 -5.28 -6.80
N PHE A 10 0.14 -5.36 -7.04
CA PHE A 10 1.09 -6.22 -6.34
C PHE A 10 2.12 -5.31 -5.66
N VAL A 11 2.26 -5.44 -4.35
CA VAL A 11 3.19 -4.65 -3.56
C VAL A 11 4.18 -5.59 -2.89
N SER A 12 5.47 -5.32 -3.06
CA SER A 12 6.54 -5.95 -2.30
C SER A 12 7.23 -4.93 -1.40
N ILE A 13 7.56 -5.37 -0.19
CA ILE A 13 8.23 -4.58 0.83
C ILE A 13 9.46 -5.38 1.26
N ARG A 14 10.64 -4.92 0.87
CA ARG A 14 11.91 -5.52 1.23
C ARG A 14 12.53 -4.80 2.41
N ASN A 15 12.96 -5.55 3.41
CA ASN A 15 13.70 -4.99 4.53
C ASN A 15 15.19 -4.91 4.19
N THR A 16 15.67 -3.70 3.92
CA THR A 16 17.08 -3.42 3.63
C THR A 16 17.86 -2.92 4.86
N SER A 17 17.29 -3.08 6.06
CA SER A 17 17.95 -2.73 7.32
C SER A 17 18.55 -3.97 8.00
N GLU A 18 19.39 -3.73 9.02
CA GLU A 18 19.99 -4.78 9.85
C GLU A 18 19.07 -5.31 10.95
N HIS A 19 17.86 -4.77 11.09
CA HIS A 19 16.91 -5.11 12.15
C HIS A 19 15.68 -5.81 11.57
N THR A 20 15.09 -6.74 12.31
CA THR A 20 13.79 -7.29 11.89
C THR A 20 12.70 -6.24 12.04
N VAL A 21 11.88 -6.04 11.00
CA VAL A 21 10.77 -5.07 11.01
C VAL A 21 9.44 -5.79 11.09
N THR A 22 8.53 -5.33 11.95
CA THR A 22 7.13 -5.76 11.98
C THR A 22 6.23 -4.63 11.51
N LEU A 23 5.50 -4.84 10.41
CA LEU A 23 4.51 -3.86 9.95
C LEU A 23 3.19 -4.06 10.71
N LEU A 24 2.62 -2.95 11.16
CA LEU A 24 1.46 -2.92 12.04
C LEU A 24 0.23 -2.30 11.38
N GLY A 25 0.40 -1.51 10.32
CA GLY A 25 -0.72 -0.91 9.62
C GLY A 25 -0.30 -0.11 8.41
N ARG A 26 -1.31 0.44 7.73
CA ARG A 26 -1.18 1.09 6.43
C ARG A 26 -2.05 2.34 6.35
N LYS A 27 -1.59 3.28 5.53
CA LYS A 27 -2.35 4.43 5.08
C LYS A 27 -2.20 4.58 3.59
N TRP A 28 -3.32 4.82 2.92
CA TRP A 28 -3.39 5.07 1.49
C TRP A 28 -4.11 6.38 1.25
N VAL A 29 -3.64 7.09 0.24
CA VAL A 29 -4.29 8.28 -0.32
C VAL A 29 -4.48 7.99 -1.81
N ILE A 30 -5.74 7.96 -2.22
CA ILE A 30 -6.14 7.73 -3.60
C ILE A 30 -6.74 9.03 -4.12
N GLU A 31 -6.16 9.57 -5.18
CA GLU A 31 -6.55 10.83 -5.81
C GLU A 31 -7.13 10.52 -7.18
N HIS A 32 -8.42 10.80 -7.38
CA HIS A 32 -9.13 10.57 -8.63
C HIS A 32 -8.91 11.73 -9.61
N SER A 33 -9.05 11.45 -10.91
CA SER A 33 -8.85 12.45 -11.97
C SER A 33 -9.83 13.64 -11.93
N ASP A 34 -10.94 13.53 -11.21
CA ASP A 34 -11.90 14.61 -10.96
C ASP A 34 -11.54 15.50 -9.76
N GLY A 35 -10.39 15.24 -9.12
CA GLY A 35 -9.90 15.97 -7.95
C GLY A 35 -10.42 15.43 -6.62
N ASN A 36 -11.29 14.40 -6.62
CA ASN A 36 -11.73 13.77 -5.38
C ASN A 36 -10.58 12.96 -4.75
N GLN A 37 -10.47 13.02 -3.43
CA GLN A 37 -9.49 12.26 -2.68
C GLN A 37 -10.15 11.32 -1.68
N MET A 38 -9.68 10.08 -1.63
CA MET A 38 -10.06 9.09 -0.63
C MET A 38 -8.84 8.72 0.22
N VAL A 39 -9.03 8.67 1.54
CA VAL A 39 -8.00 8.23 2.49
C VAL A 39 -8.46 6.91 3.09
N ILE A 40 -7.62 5.88 3.01
CA ILE A 40 -7.86 4.57 3.62
C ILE A 40 -6.80 4.34 4.67
N GLU A 41 -7.21 4.16 5.92
CA GLU A 41 -6.35 3.78 7.03
C GLU A 41 -6.81 2.44 7.58
N GLY A 42 -5.87 1.62 8.02
CA GLY A 42 -6.23 0.36 8.63
C GLY A 42 -5.06 -0.32 9.31
N ASP A 43 -5.38 -0.99 10.40
CA ASP A 43 -4.46 -1.91 11.05
C ASP A 43 -4.14 -3.07 10.13
N LYS A 44 -2.95 -3.63 10.33
CA LYS A 44 -2.39 -4.75 9.60
C LYS A 44 -2.17 -4.43 8.11
N ILE A 45 -1.58 -5.37 7.38
CA ILE A 45 -1.44 -5.37 5.93
C ILE A 45 -2.25 -6.55 5.42
N VAL A 46 -3.37 -6.28 4.74
CA VAL A 46 -4.32 -7.31 4.26
C VAL A 46 -4.73 -8.35 5.33
N GLY A 47 -4.81 -7.94 6.59
CA GLY A 47 -5.17 -8.81 7.73
C GLY A 47 -3.96 -9.41 8.48
N GLU A 48 -2.75 -9.19 7.99
CA GLU A 48 -1.49 -9.72 8.54
C GLU A 48 -0.61 -8.65 9.18
N THR A 49 0.16 -9.01 10.19
CA THR A 49 1.23 -8.15 10.75
C THR A 49 2.58 -8.74 10.36
N PRO A 50 3.06 -8.51 9.12
CA PRO A 50 4.21 -9.22 8.60
C PRO A 50 5.47 -8.83 9.37
N ARG A 51 6.22 -9.85 9.77
CA ARG A 51 7.55 -9.74 10.39
C ARG A 51 8.60 -10.09 9.33
N ILE A 52 9.39 -9.10 8.93
CA ILE A 52 10.31 -9.14 7.80
C ILE A 52 11.75 -9.07 8.34
N PRO A 53 12.49 -10.20 8.39
CA PRO A 53 13.90 -10.21 8.77
C PRO A 53 14.79 -9.35 7.85
N PRO A 54 16.02 -9.01 8.25
CA PRO A 54 17.00 -8.37 7.38
C PRO A 54 17.19 -9.11 6.06
N GLY A 55 17.12 -8.40 4.93
CA GLY A 55 17.27 -8.95 3.59
C GLY A 55 16.03 -9.65 3.02
N GLU A 56 15.02 -9.94 3.84
CA GLU A 56 13.80 -10.62 3.43
C GLU A 56 12.75 -9.67 2.84
N GLU A 57 11.73 -10.26 2.21
CA GLU A 57 10.66 -9.53 1.54
C GLU A 57 9.28 -10.06 1.95
N PHE A 58 8.34 -9.14 2.14
CA PHE A 58 6.93 -9.43 2.23
C PHE A 58 6.22 -8.92 0.98
N ALA A 59 5.46 -9.77 0.30
CA ALA A 59 4.70 -9.41 -0.89
C ALA A 59 3.22 -9.75 -0.69
N TYR A 60 2.34 -8.89 -1.19
CA TYR A 60 0.91 -9.13 -1.21
C TYR A 60 0.28 -8.51 -2.44
N ASN A 61 -0.90 -9.01 -2.81
CA ASN A 61 -1.74 -8.39 -3.82
C ASN A 61 -3.09 -7.97 -3.22
N SER A 62 -3.66 -6.93 -3.77
CA SER A 62 -5.01 -6.48 -3.42
C SER A 62 -5.60 -5.76 -4.62
N TYR A 63 -6.76 -5.15 -4.44
CA TYR A 63 -7.43 -4.44 -5.52
C TYR A 63 -8.18 -3.22 -5.00
N HIS A 64 -8.37 -2.25 -5.89
CA HIS A 64 -9.22 -1.10 -5.67
C HIS A 64 -10.23 -1.00 -6.82
N VAL A 65 -11.49 -0.72 -6.49
CA VAL A 65 -12.55 -0.56 -7.50
C VAL A 65 -12.83 0.92 -7.69
N ALA A 66 -12.65 1.42 -8.91
CA ALA A 66 -12.92 2.80 -9.27
C ALA A 66 -13.52 2.89 -10.68
N ASN A 67 -14.30 3.93 -10.94
CA ASN A 67 -14.91 4.22 -12.24
C ASN A 67 -14.19 5.36 -12.98
N ARG A 68 -13.03 5.79 -12.47
CA ARG A 68 -12.18 6.84 -13.03
C ARG A 68 -10.71 6.48 -12.83
N ASP A 69 -9.87 7.10 -13.64
CA ASP A 69 -8.43 7.12 -13.41
C ASP A 69 -8.11 7.68 -12.02
N ALA A 70 -7.09 7.12 -11.40
CA ALA A 70 -6.64 7.55 -10.09
C ALA A 70 -5.14 7.35 -9.90
N VAL A 71 -4.57 8.06 -8.94
CA VAL A 71 -3.20 7.89 -8.45
C VAL A 71 -3.27 7.45 -6.99
N ALA A 72 -2.67 6.31 -6.68
CA ALA A 72 -2.57 5.80 -5.33
C ALA A 72 -1.16 6.03 -4.78
N ARG A 73 -1.07 6.57 -3.57
CA ARG A 73 0.17 6.68 -2.77
C ARG A 73 -0.10 6.23 -1.35
N GLY A 74 0.93 5.90 -0.58
CA GLY A 74 0.68 5.45 0.77
C GLY A 74 1.91 5.36 1.66
N CYS A 75 1.70 4.78 2.83
CA CYS A 75 2.77 4.39 3.72
C CYS A 75 2.35 3.19 4.59
N PHE A 76 3.36 2.48 5.07
CA PHE A 76 3.26 1.45 6.09
C PHE A 76 3.91 1.96 7.35
N HIS A 77 3.36 1.59 8.50
CA HIS A 77 3.95 1.90 9.80
C HIS A 77 4.13 0.62 10.60
N GLY A 78 5.15 0.62 11.44
CA GLY A 78 5.53 -0.56 12.20
C GLY A 78 6.58 -0.25 13.25
N VAL A 79 7.22 -1.31 13.73
CA VAL A 79 8.33 -1.24 14.67
C VAL A 79 9.44 -2.21 14.26
N ASP A 80 10.67 -1.90 14.65
CA ASP A 80 11.75 -2.88 14.57
C ASP A 80 11.87 -3.74 15.85
N ASP A 81 12.84 -4.65 15.88
CA ASP A 81 13.12 -5.53 17.02
C ASP A 81 13.62 -4.79 18.28
N LEU A 82 14.02 -3.53 18.16
CA LEU A 82 14.36 -2.65 19.28
C LEU A 82 13.16 -1.80 19.73
N GLY A 83 11.98 -1.99 19.13
CA GLY A 83 10.77 -1.22 19.41
C GLY A 83 10.78 0.21 18.85
N ARG A 84 11.75 0.56 17.99
CA ARG A 84 11.80 1.86 17.33
C ARG A 84 10.75 1.90 16.23
N LYS A 85 10.10 3.06 16.07
CA LYS A 85 9.08 3.25 15.03
C LYS A 85 9.71 3.19 13.64
N VAL A 86 9.06 2.46 12.74
CA VAL A 86 9.42 2.35 11.34
C VAL A 86 8.29 2.91 10.49
N HIS A 87 8.64 3.72 9.49
CA HIS A 87 7.73 4.23 8.46
C HIS A 87 8.32 3.94 7.08
N VAL A 88 7.52 3.31 6.21
CA VAL A 88 7.91 2.98 4.85
C VAL A 88 6.96 3.68 3.90
N SER A 89 7.50 4.47 2.97
CA SER A 89 6.67 5.13 1.96
C SER A 89 6.36 4.18 0.82
N LEU A 90 5.10 4.17 0.37
CA LEU A 90 4.69 3.56 -0.88
C LEU A 90 4.62 4.66 -1.94
N PRO A 91 5.53 4.66 -2.95
CA PRO A 91 5.52 5.65 -4.01
C PRO A 91 4.20 5.66 -4.77
N ALA A 92 3.91 6.80 -5.39
CA ALA A 92 2.71 6.93 -6.20
C ALA A 92 2.74 5.97 -7.39
N PHE A 93 1.62 5.31 -7.67
CA PHE A 93 1.38 4.56 -8.90
C PHE A 93 0.00 4.88 -9.46
N GLU A 94 -0.13 4.71 -10.77
CA GLU A 94 -1.34 5.08 -11.50
C GLU A 94 -2.27 3.87 -11.68
N MET A 95 -3.56 4.13 -11.58
CA MET A 95 -4.65 3.23 -11.89
C MET A 95 -5.40 3.84 -13.07
N ARG A 96 -5.01 3.48 -14.30
CA ARG A 96 -5.60 4.00 -15.54
C ARG A 96 -6.57 3.00 -16.14
N ILE A 97 -7.79 3.43 -16.41
CA ILE A 97 -8.76 2.63 -17.16
C ILE A 97 -8.16 2.36 -18.55
N PRO A 98 -8.11 1.10 -19.02
CA PRO A 98 -7.61 0.81 -20.35
C PRO A 98 -8.39 1.60 -21.41
N ASN A 99 -7.67 2.29 -22.29
CA ASN A 99 -8.27 2.84 -23.50
C ASN A 99 -8.64 1.65 -24.42
N GLU A 100 -9.87 1.64 -24.94
CA GLU A 100 -10.29 0.69 -25.98
C GLU A 100 -9.52 0.89 -27.29
#